data_AF-A0A1V5BR58-F1
#
_entry.id   AF-A0A1V5BR58-F1
#
_cell.length_a   1.000
_cell.length_b   1.000
_cell.length_c   1.000
_cell.angle_alpha   90.00
_cell.angle_beta   90.00
_cell.angle_gamma   90.00
#
_symmetry.space_group_name_H-M   'P 1'
#
loop_
_entity.id
_entity.type
_entity.pdbx_description
1 polymer ?
#
loop_
_entity_poly.entity_id
_entity_poly.type
_entity_poly.pdbx_seq_one_letter_code
_entity_poly.pdbx_strand_id
1 'polypeptide(L)'
;MLSAIREIGRLVVEQVINPAQSSGGKIITIVLDEANAALQEVGIEDFDPEKANRYLHTDRGSKGNAPAPFAPLTEAKKTLNKIRTWLSGCEKVIPKTAADCDLVNTINRALGLDDPILKAVDAAAGLLQKKDRKFLTVKLEGGKTFLGDYEVFRKAVAYFADRKAEKSCSTGCACSICGKIQEKVSARTLVYGFDTDDKPGFIAGGFDKTQNWRNIPVCSECRTFLTQGRKFIDSRLNFKFYGLNHCLIPQLLVGNADVLEDIINILSDSHKSVSLRHRIKRRLTDDENEILEFLSGSKDNMTLNFLFLQKSKSAERITLLIEDVFPSRIRAIFEARDHVDSVFSETYNFGKIRTFFSKSDPEKRSNDLNKYFLEIVDAVFRGKWIDFSFLTRFHMDVIRRGLVKDEYFAFRVGSVNLTV
;
A
#
# COMPACT_ATOMS: atom_id res chain seq x y z
N MET A 1 9.62 7.96 -10.35
CA MET A 1 8.55 7.48 -9.43
C MET A 1 8.38 8.22 -8.07
N LEU A 2 9.35 8.24 -7.12
CA LEU A 2 9.10 8.72 -5.73
C LEU A 2 8.62 10.18 -5.64
N SER A 3 9.11 11.06 -6.51
CA SER A 3 8.64 12.45 -6.58
C SER A 3 7.16 12.55 -6.95
N ALA A 4 6.66 11.66 -7.82
CA ALA A 4 5.24 11.59 -8.16
C ALA A 4 4.39 11.15 -6.94
N ILE A 5 4.88 10.18 -6.16
CA ILE A 5 4.21 9.74 -4.92
C ILE A 5 4.16 10.89 -3.90
N ARG A 6 5.25 11.66 -3.77
CA ARG A 6 5.26 12.87 -2.93
C ARG A 6 4.20 13.87 -3.38
N GLU A 7 4.08 14.09 -4.69
CA GLU A 7 3.14 15.07 -5.24
C GLU A 7 1.68 14.65 -5.01
N ILE A 8 1.35 13.38 -5.26
CA ILE A 8 0.04 12.80 -4.90
C ILE A 8 -0.23 13.01 -3.41
N GLY A 9 0.76 12.72 -2.57
CA GLY A 9 0.63 12.90 -1.12
C GLY A 9 0.44 14.35 -0.68
N ARG A 10 1.05 15.31 -1.36
CA ARG A 10 0.85 16.74 -1.13
C ARG A 10 -0.60 17.13 -1.41
N LEU A 11 -1.15 16.72 -2.56
CA LEU A 11 -2.55 16.97 -2.94
C LEU A 11 -3.53 16.35 -1.94
N VAL A 12 -3.29 15.10 -1.52
CA VAL A 12 -4.12 14.42 -0.51
C VAL A 12 -4.18 15.18 0.81
N VAL A 13 -3.05 15.76 1.24
CA VAL A 13 -2.98 16.57 2.46
C VAL A 13 -3.69 17.93 2.29
N GLU A 14 -3.48 18.60 1.15
CA GLU A 14 -4.04 19.92 0.86
C GLU A 14 -5.57 19.89 0.68
N GLN A 15 -6.14 18.80 0.16
CA GLN A 15 -7.54 18.74 -0.28
C GLN A 15 -8.45 17.87 0.60
N VAL A 16 -7.95 17.29 1.69
CA VAL A 16 -8.71 16.37 2.58
C VAL A 16 -9.38 15.24 1.77
N ILE A 17 -8.72 14.76 0.71
CA ILE A 17 -9.18 13.57 0.01
C ILE A 17 -8.91 12.39 0.95
N ASN A 18 -9.91 12.03 1.75
CA ASN A 18 -9.78 10.94 2.70
C ASN A 18 -9.45 9.64 1.91
N PRO A 19 -8.22 9.10 2.05
CA PRO A 19 -7.96 7.77 1.51
C PRO A 19 -8.91 6.84 2.25
N ALA A 20 -9.79 6.14 1.51
CA ALA A 20 -10.68 5.17 2.11
C ALA A 20 -9.81 4.10 2.78
N GLN A 21 -9.67 4.18 4.11
CA GLN A 21 -8.99 3.16 4.87
C GLN A 21 -9.86 1.90 4.84
N SER A 22 -9.28 0.82 4.34
CA SER A 22 -9.98 -0.45 4.23
C SER A 22 -10.03 -1.20 5.55
N SER A 23 -11.11 -1.96 5.67
CA SER A 23 -11.50 -2.91 6.71
C SER A 23 -12.03 -2.30 8.01
N GLY A 24 -13.36 -2.29 8.11
CA GLY A 24 -14.07 -2.10 9.37
C GLY A 24 -13.62 -3.09 10.45
N GLY A 25 -14.08 -2.83 11.66
CA GLY A 25 -13.70 -3.56 12.87
C GLY A 25 -14.44 -3.01 14.07
N LYS A 26 -14.16 -3.55 15.24
CA LYS A 26 -14.76 -3.13 16.51
C LYS A 26 -13.69 -2.51 17.38
N ILE A 27 -13.97 -1.35 17.94
CA ILE A 27 -13.10 -0.64 18.88
C ILE A 27 -13.66 -0.89 20.27
N ILE A 28 -12.83 -1.41 21.15
CA ILE A 28 -13.09 -1.47 22.59
C ILE A 28 -12.44 -0.23 23.20
N THR A 29 -13.24 0.58 23.89
CA THR A 29 -12.81 1.85 24.47
C THR A 29 -12.80 1.78 25.98
N ILE A 30 -11.65 1.99 26.59
CA ILE A 30 -11.55 2.20 28.04
C ILE A 30 -11.88 3.66 28.31
N VAL A 31 -13.00 3.93 28.98
CA VAL A 31 -13.42 5.28 29.33
C VAL A 31 -12.93 5.59 30.74
N LEU A 32 -12.09 6.62 30.86
CA LEU A 32 -11.51 7.06 32.12
C LEU A 32 -12.10 8.40 32.56
N ASP A 33 -12.28 8.54 33.87
CA ASP A 33 -12.62 9.79 34.52
C ASP A 33 -11.40 10.72 34.59
N GLU A 34 -11.57 12.00 34.23
CA GLU A 34 -10.47 12.97 34.23
C GLU A 34 -10.01 13.39 35.62
N ALA A 35 -10.90 13.42 36.60
CA ALA A 35 -10.62 13.95 37.92
C ALA A 35 -9.87 12.95 38.81
N ASN A 36 -10.19 11.66 38.69
CA ASN A 36 -9.59 10.61 39.54
C ASN A 36 -8.96 9.44 38.77
N ALA A 37 -8.94 9.48 37.43
CA ALA A 37 -8.38 8.43 36.60
C ALA A 37 -9.06 7.06 36.79
N ALA A 38 -10.28 7.02 37.35
CA ALA A 38 -11.01 5.77 37.55
C ALA A 38 -11.63 5.27 36.24
N LEU A 39 -11.73 3.94 36.12
CA LEU A 39 -12.50 3.31 35.05
C LEU A 39 -13.99 3.68 35.23
N GLN A 40 -14.57 4.37 34.26
CA GLN A 40 -16.01 4.61 34.21
C GLN A 40 -16.72 3.44 33.54
N GLU A 41 -16.29 3.09 32.32
CA GLU A 41 -16.87 1.98 31.55
C GLU A 41 -15.93 1.45 30.48
N VAL A 42 -16.29 0.29 29.91
CA VAL A 42 -15.69 -0.25 28.69
C VAL A 42 -16.76 -0.29 27.61
N GLY A 43 -16.59 0.55 26.59
CA GLY A 43 -17.50 0.66 25.46
C GLY A 43 -17.08 -0.20 24.27
N ILE A 44 -18.04 -0.48 23.38
CA ILE A 44 -17.81 -1.09 22.08
C ILE A 44 -18.42 -0.17 21.03
N GLU A 45 -17.61 0.24 20.05
CA GLU A 45 -18.05 1.05 18.92
C GLU A 45 -17.50 0.49 17.61
N ASP A 46 -18.14 0.85 16.51
CA ASP A 46 -17.66 0.50 15.17
C ASP A 46 -16.47 1.36 14.78
N PHE A 47 -15.46 0.73 14.18
CA PHE A 47 -14.35 1.44 13.59
C PHE A 47 -14.84 2.28 12.41
N ASP A 48 -14.62 3.59 12.53
CA ASP A 48 -14.97 4.57 11.51
C ASP A 48 -13.69 5.08 10.83
N PRO A 49 -13.45 4.71 9.56
CA PRO A 49 -12.30 5.19 8.78
C PRO A 49 -12.15 6.72 8.78
N GLU A 50 -13.25 7.47 8.86
CA GLU A 50 -13.23 8.94 8.85
C GLU A 50 -12.68 9.52 10.16
N LYS A 51 -12.74 8.76 11.25
CA LYS A 51 -12.23 9.14 12.57
C LYS A 51 -10.82 8.61 12.85
N ALA A 52 -10.15 8.02 11.86
CA ALA A 52 -8.83 7.41 12.02
C ALA A 52 -7.78 8.32 12.69
N ASN A 53 -7.80 9.62 12.39
CA ASN A 53 -6.91 10.60 13.02
C ASN A 53 -7.21 10.79 14.51
N ARG A 54 -8.50 10.79 14.90
CA ARG A 54 -8.93 10.86 16.31
C ARG A 54 -8.47 9.63 17.08
N TYR A 55 -8.46 8.48 16.43
CA TYR A 55 -7.95 7.23 17.02
C TYR A 55 -6.43 7.19 17.14
N LEU A 56 -5.69 8.08 16.46
CA LEU A 56 -4.25 7.92 16.21
C LEU A 56 -3.94 6.58 15.52
N HIS A 57 -4.81 6.14 14.61
CA HIS A 57 -4.66 4.88 13.90
C HIS A 57 -3.49 4.94 12.92
N THR A 58 -2.60 3.95 12.99
CA THR A 58 -1.52 3.76 12.02
C THR A 58 -1.76 2.50 11.19
N ASP A 59 -1.93 2.64 9.86
CA ASP A 59 -2.21 1.56 8.91
C ASP A 59 -1.14 0.46 8.86
N ARG A 60 0.07 0.76 9.37
CA ARG A 60 1.01 -0.27 9.77
C ARG A 60 0.44 -0.97 10.99
N GLY A 61 -0.47 -1.91 10.74
CA GLY A 61 -0.84 -2.93 11.70
C GLY A 61 0.44 -3.37 12.38
N SER A 62 0.49 -3.25 13.69
CA SER A 62 1.63 -3.56 14.53
C SER A 62 2.01 -5.03 14.33
N LYS A 63 2.69 -5.34 13.23
CA LYS A 63 3.37 -6.61 13.01
C LYS A 63 4.65 -6.51 13.84
N GLY A 64 4.46 -6.63 15.15
CA GLY A 64 5.46 -6.45 16.19
C GLY A 64 4.85 -5.95 17.51
N ASN A 65 5.60 -6.10 18.59
CA ASN A 65 5.30 -5.55 19.92
C ASN A 65 5.48 -4.01 20.00
N ALA A 66 5.28 -3.29 18.90
CA ALA A 66 5.46 -1.84 18.87
C ALA A 66 4.39 -1.16 19.76
N PRO A 67 4.79 -0.34 20.73
CA PRO A 67 3.85 0.44 21.54
C PRO A 67 3.04 1.43 20.69
N ALA A 68 1.73 1.51 20.93
CA ALA A 68 0.80 2.42 20.23
C ALA A 68 -0.43 2.74 21.10
N PRO A 69 -1.06 3.92 20.95
CA PRO A 69 -2.26 4.32 21.71
C PRO A 69 -3.55 3.66 21.22
N PHE A 70 -3.53 3.14 19.99
CA PHE A 70 -4.60 2.39 19.35
C PHE A 70 -3.99 1.11 18.79
N ALA A 71 -4.36 -0.03 19.36
CA ALA A 71 -3.67 -1.29 19.11
C ALA A 71 -4.65 -2.42 18.75
N PRO A 72 -4.31 -3.31 17.80
CA PRO A 72 -5.07 -4.54 17.58
C PRO A 72 -5.13 -5.37 18.87
N LEU A 73 -6.34 -5.75 19.27
CA LEU A 73 -6.59 -6.51 20.48
C LEU A 73 -6.43 -8.00 20.20
N THR A 74 -5.35 -8.58 20.69
CA THR A 74 -5.13 -10.05 20.68
C THR A 74 -5.37 -10.66 22.06
N GLU A 75 -4.86 -10.00 23.10
CA GLU A 75 -4.97 -10.39 24.51
C GLU A 75 -5.00 -9.09 25.32
N ALA A 76 -5.96 -8.92 26.23
CA ALA A 76 -6.17 -7.66 26.94
C ALA A 76 -4.89 -7.18 27.64
N LYS A 77 -4.25 -8.06 28.42
CA LYS A 77 -3.02 -7.74 29.16
C LYS A 77 -1.87 -7.28 28.26
N LYS A 78 -1.58 -8.01 27.18
CA LYS A 78 -0.51 -7.64 26.24
C LYS A 78 -0.82 -6.33 25.51
N THR A 79 -2.07 -6.11 25.15
CA THR A 79 -2.49 -4.94 24.38
C THR A 79 -2.48 -3.69 25.26
N LEU A 80 -3.00 -3.78 26.48
CA LEU A 80 -2.95 -2.70 27.48
C LEU A 80 -1.50 -2.32 27.82
N ASN A 81 -0.62 -3.31 27.98
CA ASN A 81 0.80 -3.05 28.23
C ASN A 81 1.48 -2.28 27.07
N LYS A 82 1.05 -2.50 25.82
CA LYS A 82 1.57 -1.72 24.67
C LYS A 82 1.11 -0.27 24.73
N ILE A 83 -0.16 -0.02 25.06
CA ILE A 83 -0.70 1.35 25.22
C ILE A 83 0.05 2.07 26.36
N ARG A 84 0.24 1.38 27.49
CA ARG A 84 0.99 1.90 28.63
C ARG A 84 2.45 2.21 28.30
N THR A 85 3.14 1.29 27.63
CA THR A 85 4.53 1.51 27.19
C THR A 85 4.64 2.73 26.27
N TRP A 86 3.62 2.96 25.43
CA TRP A 86 3.56 4.13 24.57
C TRP A 86 3.36 5.42 25.38
N LEU A 87 2.42 5.43 26.34
CA LEU A 87 2.18 6.56 27.25
C LEU A 87 3.41 6.92 28.09
N SER A 88 4.09 5.94 28.67
CA SER A 88 5.38 6.17 29.35
C SER A 88 6.48 6.69 28.41
N GLY A 89 6.38 6.40 27.12
CA GLY A 89 7.23 7.03 26.11
C GLY A 89 6.93 8.53 25.98
N CYS A 90 5.65 8.92 26.08
CA CYS A 90 5.20 10.30 25.93
C CYS A 90 5.74 11.19 27.05
N GLU A 91 5.78 10.67 28.28
CA GLU A 91 6.36 11.36 29.46
C GLU A 91 7.79 11.84 29.20
N LYS A 92 8.59 11.07 28.44
CA LYS A 92 10.00 11.36 28.16
C LYS A 92 10.22 12.42 27.08
N VAL A 93 9.15 12.86 26.41
CA VAL A 93 9.23 13.52 25.11
C VAL A 93 8.43 14.81 25.05
N ILE A 94 7.28 14.86 25.70
CA ILE A 94 6.24 15.86 25.40
C ILE A 94 5.95 16.88 26.50
N PRO A 95 6.51 16.88 27.72
CA PRO A 95 6.07 17.89 28.68
C PRO A 95 6.57 19.29 28.27
N LYS A 96 5.72 20.06 27.58
CA LYS A 96 5.88 21.50 27.32
C LYS A 96 5.16 22.33 28.38
N THR A 97 4.17 21.74 29.07
CA THR A 97 3.38 22.37 30.13
C THR A 97 3.11 21.37 31.27
N ALA A 98 2.86 21.86 32.49
CA ALA A 98 2.50 21.01 33.63
C ALA A 98 1.19 20.23 33.37
N ALA A 99 0.22 20.84 32.69
CA ALA A 99 -1.05 20.22 32.34
C ALA A 99 -0.89 18.99 31.43
N ASP A 100 0.01 19.05 30.44
CA ASP A 100 0.32 17.91 29.56
C ASP A 100 0.95 16.75 30.35
N CYS A 101 1.86 17.05 31.28
CA CYS A 101 2.44 16.05 32.18
C CYS A 101 1.35 15.34 32.98
N ASP A 102 0.48 16.12 33.60
CA ASP A 102 -0.56 15.63 34.49
C ASP A 102 -1.55 14.75 33.74
N LEU A 103 -1.95 15.16 32.54
CA LEU A 103 -2.82 14.36 31.67
C LEU A 103 -2.19 13.00 31.34
N VAL A 104 -0.94 12.98 30.85
CA VAL A 104 -0.26 11.71 30.49
C VAL A 104 -0.09 10.81 31.71
N ASN A 105 0.35 11.36 32.84
CA ASN A 105 0.59 10.63 34.08
C ASN A 105 -0.73 10.07 34.65
N THR A 106 -1.81 10.83 34.57
CA THR A 106 -3.14 10.43 35.04
C THR A 106 -3.64 9.22 34.26
N ILE A 107 -3.59 9.27 32.92
CA ILE A 107 -3.96 8.14 32.08
C ILE A 107 -3.04 6.94 32.33
N ASN A 108 -1.73 7.15 32.45
CA ASN A 108 -0.78 6.06 32.67
C ASN A 108 -0.99 5.36 34.02
N ARG A 109 -1.37 6.12 35.06
CA ARG A 109 -1.72 5.59 36.38
C ARG A 109 -3.04 4.82 36.35
N ALA A 110 -4.06 5.35 35.67
CA ALA A 110 -5.35 4.69 35.47
C ALA A 110 -5.21 3.34 34.78
N LEU A 111 -4.34 3.27 33.77
CA LEU A 111 -4.02 2.05 33.04
C LEU A 111 -2.96 1.19 33.76
N GLY A 112 -2.89 1.30 35.08
CA GLY A 112 -2.30 0.27 35.93
C GLY A 112 -2.78 -1.12 35.48
N LEU A 113 -1.97 -2.15 35.68
CA LEU A 113 -2.39 -3.53 35.39
C LEU A 113 -3.40 -3.99 36.45
N ASP A 114 -4.54 -3.30 36.50
CA ASP A 114 -5.62 -3.49 37.44
C ASP A 114 -6.54 -4.57 36.89
N ASP A 115 -6.76 -5.61 37.70
CA ASP A 115 -7.62 -6.74 37.37
C ASP A 115 -9.02 -6.34 36.88
N PRO A 116 -9.68 -5.28 37.41
CA PRO A 116 -10.98 -4.83 36.91
C PRO A 116 -10.98 -4.40 35.44
N ILE A 117 -9.97 -3.63 35.01
CA ILE A 117 -9.88 -3.16 33.61
C ILE A 117 -9.67 -4.34 32.68
N LEU A 118 -8.77 -5.26 33.03
CA LEU A 118 -8.50 -6.45 32.23
C LEU A 118 -9.75 -7.31 32.07
N LYS A 119 -10.47 -7.58 33.17
CA LYS A 119 -11.72 -8.34 33.15
C LYS A 119 -12.80 -7.66 32.29
N ALA A 120 -12.95 -6.34 32.39
CA ALA A 120 -13.93 -5.59 31.62
C ALA A 120 -13.61 -5.61 30.11
N VAL A 121 -12.32 -5.47 29.74
CA VAL A 121 -11.88 -5.57 28.35
C VAL A 121 -12.06 -6.99 27.80
N ASP A 122 -11.73 -8.03 28.57
CA ASP A 122 -11.92 -9.42 28.14
C ASP A 122 -13.42 -9.76 28.00
N ALA A 123 -14.27 -9.26 28.90
CA ALA A 123 -15.72 -9.40 28.79
C ALA A 123 -16.26 -8.73 27.52
N ALA A 124 -15.89 -7.48 27.25
CA ALA A 124 -16.26 -6.76 26.03
C ALA A 124 -15.74 -7.49 24.77
N ALA A 125 -14.52 -8.01 24.81
CA ALA A 125 -13.95 -8.78 23.71
C ALA A 125 -14.69 -10.10 23.48
N GLY A 126 -15.23 -10.72 24.53
CA GLY A 126 -16.03 -11.94 24.48
C GLY A 126 -17.39 -11.76 23.80
N LEU A 127 -17.97 -10.55 23.84
CA LEU A 127 -19.23 -10.22 23.15
C LEU A 127 -19.08 -10.13 21.62
N LEU A 128 -17.86 -9.99 21.12
CA LEU A 128 -17.56 -9.79 19.71
C LEU A 128 -17.22 -11.11 18.99
N GLN A 129 -17.57 -11.24 17.71
CA GLN A 129 -17.33 -12.46 16.95
C GLN A 129 -15.84 -12.74 16.82
N LYS A 130 -15.44 -14.03 16.75
CA LYS A 130 -14.03 -14.42 16.61
C LYS A 130 -13.37 -13.90 15.33
N LYS A 131 -14.16 -13.67 14.27
CA LYS A 131 -13.68 -13.13 12.99
C LYS A 131 -13.56 -11.60 12.97
N ASP A 132 -14.12 -10.91 13.96
CA ASP A 132 -14.09 -9.45 13.98
C ASP A 132 -12.66 -8.98 14.26
N ARG A 133 -12.22 -7.96 13.51
CA ARG A 133 -10.98 -7.26 13.80
C ARG A 133 -11.23 -6.34 15.01
N LYS A 134 -10.60 -6.65 16.14
CA LYS A 134 -10.78 -5.95 17.41
C LYS A 134 -9.62 -4.99 17.66
N PHE A 135 -9.92 -3.80 18.17
CA PHE A 135 -8.95 -2.80 18.58
C PHE A 135 -9.20 -2.36 20.02
N LEU A 136 -8.17 -1.87 20.69
CA LEU A 136 -8.26 -1.30 22.03
C LEU A 136 -7.70 0.13 22.01
N THR A 137 -8.41 1.04 22.66
CA THR A 137 -7.98 2.43 22.87
C THR A 137 -8.57 3.02 24.15
N VAL A 138 -8.28 4.29 24.42
CA VAL A 138 -8.67 5.03 25.61
C VAL A 138 -9.45 6.28 25.21
N LYS A 139 -10.51 6.57 25.95
CA LYS A 139 -11.31 7.79 25.84
C LYS A 139 -11.37 8.53 27.16
N LEU A 140 -11.53 9.85 27.05
CA LEU A 140 -11.71 10.78 28.15
C LEU A 140 -13.06 11.51 28.02
N GLU A 141 -13.33 12.44 28.93
CA GLU A 141 -14.56 13.26 28.96
C GLU A 141 -15.85 12.41 28.87
N GLY A 142 -15.93 11.33 29.64
CA GLY A 142 -17.10 10.45 29.64
C GLY A 142 -17.34 9.74 28.31
N GLY A 143 -16.28 9.42 27.57
CA GLY A 143 -16.35 8.66 26.33
C GLY A 143 -16.52 9.50 25.05
N LYS A 144 -16.35 10.83 25.15
CA LYS A 144 -16.52 11.75 24.03
C LYS A 144 -15.24 12.01 23.24
N THR A 145 -14.11 12.09 23.92
CA THR A 145 -12.82 12.48 23.32
C THR A 145 -11.85 11.32 23.27
N PHE A 146 -11.21 11.15 22.12
CA PHE A 146 -10.11 10.21 21.93
C PHE A 146 -8.78 10.88 22.18
N LEU A 147 -7.74 10.07 22.41
CA LEU A 147 -6.38 10.59 22.56
C LEU A 147 -5.94 11.45 21.35
N GLY A 148 -6.36 11.14 20.13
CA GLY A 148 -5.99 11.94 18.95
C GLY A 148 -6.63 13.33 18.88
N ASP A 149 -7.63 13.61 19.70
CA ASP A 149 -8.22 14.95 19.79
C ASP A 149 -7.26 15.92 20.52
N TYR A 150 -6.43 15.40 21.43
CA TYR A 150 -5.45 16.20 22.17
C TYR A 150 -4.18 16.45 21.35
N GLU A 151 -3.73 17.69 21.34
CA GLU A 151 -2.53 18.10 20.60
C GLU A 151 -1.26 17.41 21.12
N VAL A 152 -1.17 17.18 22.44
CA VAL A 152 -0.06 16.47 23.10
C VAL A 152 0.18 15.09 22.50
N PHE A 153 -0.87 14.29 22.30
CA PHE A 153 -0.75 12.94 21.76
C PHE A 153 -0.51 12.93 20.25
N ARG A 154 -1.04 13.90 19.49
CA ARG A 154 -0.69 14.08 18.08
C ARG A 154 0.80 14.39 17.90
N LYS A 155 1.35 15.28 18.74
CA LYS A 155 2.79 15.59 18.79
C LYS A 155 3.62 14.37 19.19
N ALA A 156 3.11 13.52 20.10
CA ALA A 156 3.75 12.25 20.49
C ALA A 156 4.03 11.35 19.29
N VAL A 157 2.97 11.10 18.50
CA VAL A 157 3.02 10.19 17.36
C VAL A 157 4.02 10.71 16.32
N ALA A 158 3.99 12.01 16.03
CA ALA A 158 4.94 12.66 15.13
C ALA A 158 6.38 12.49 15.62
N TYR A 159 6.65 12.78 16.90
CA TYR A 159 7.99 12.64 17.47
C TYR A 159 8.51 11.21 17.43
N PHE A 160 7.71 10.20 17.79
CA PHE A 160 8.16 8.81 17.73
C PHE A 160 8.42 8.32 16.30
N ALA A 161 7.69 8.86 15.32
CA ALA A 161 7.98 8.62 13.91
C ALA A 161 9.34 9.23 13.51
N ASP A 162 9.63 10.46 13.96
CA ASP A 162 10.89 11.16 13.68
C ASP A 162 12.09 10.53 14.37
N ARG A 163 11.97 10.06 15.62
CA ARG A 163 13.07 9.38 16.35
C ARG A 163 13.61 8.14 15.65
N LYS A 164 12.78 7.43 14.88
CA LYS A 164 13.25 6.31 14.06
C LYS A 164 14.18 6.78 12.94
N ALA A 165 13.96 8.00 12.44
CA ALA A 165 14.74 8.62 11.39
C ALA A 165 16.01 9.32 11.94
N GLU A 166 16.04 9.71 13.22
CA GLU A 166 17.19 10.41 13.83
C GLU A 166 18.45 9.56 14.00
N LYS A 167 18.36 8.22 13.92
CA LYS A 167 19.52 7.32 14.08
C LYS A 167 20.63 7.59 13.06
N SER A 168 20.31 8.19 11.93
CA SER A 168 21.28 8.68 10.95
C SER A 168 20.67 9.90 10.26
N CYS A 169 21.20 11.08 10.60
CA CYS A 169 20.73 12.36 10.09
C CYS A 169 21.90 13.32 9.82
N SER A 170 21.62 14.34 9.03
CA SER A 170 22.57 15.41 8.73
C SER A 170 21.82 16.73 8.54
N THR A 171 22.53 17.84 8.66
CA THR A 171 21.99 19.18 8.54
C THR A 171 22.54 19.91 7.32
N GLY A 172 21.80 20.89 6.81
CA GLY A 172 22.24 21.71 5.66
C GLY A 172 22.46 20.90 4.36
N CYS A 173 21.75 19.78 4.20
CA CYS A 173 21.91 18.86 3.07
C CYS A 173 20.69 18.88 2.15
N ALA A 174 20.89 18.55 0.87
CA ALA A 174 19.80 18.40 -0.09
C ALA A 174 18.97 17.14 0.20
N CYS A 175 17.65 17.27 0.17
CA CYS A 175 16.76 16.12 0.18
C CYS A 175 16.72 15.46 -1.21
N SER A 176 16.87 14.14 -1.28
CA SER A 176 16.85 13.38 -2.54
C SER A 176 15.47 13.31 -3.21
N ILE A 177 14.41 13.78 -2.55
CA ILE A 177 13.04 13.75 -3.08
C ILE A 177 12.64 15.11 -3.63
N CYS A 178 12.79 16.18 -2.85
CA CYS A 178 12.41 17.54 -3.28
C CYS A 178 13.57 18.37 -3.83
N GLY A 179 14.82 17.91 -3.71
CA GLY A 179 16.02 18.60 -4.18
C GLY A 179 16.44 19.84 -3.35
N LYS A 180 15.57 20.33 -2.44
CA LYS A 180 15.85 21.52 -1.63
C LYS A 180 16.86 21.21 -0.52
N ILE A 181 17.71 22.20 -0.19
CA ILE A 181 18.52 22.18 1.03
C ILE A 181 17.60 22.28 2.24
N GLN A 182 17.79 21.40 3.20
CA GLN A 182 16.93 21.27 4.37
C GLN A 182 17.77 21.38 5.64
N GLU A 183 17.18 21.98 6.68
CA GLU A 183 17.82 22.08 7.99
C GLU A 183 18.17 20.69 8.53
N LYS A 184 17.30 19.69 8.30
CA LYS A 184 17.51 18.31 8.72
C LYS A 184 17.02 17.34 7.65
N VAL A 185 17.90 16.40 7.30
CA VAL A 185 17.55 15.19 6.53
C VAL A 185 17.91 13.96 7.34
N SER A 186 17.19 12.88 7.09
CA SER A 186 17.40 11.60 7.76
C SER A 186 17.45 10.49 6.73
N ALA A 187 18.09 9.38 7.11
CA ALA A 187 18.16 8.22 6.25
C ALA A 187 16.77 7.69 5.90
N ARG A 188 16.66 7.22 4.66
CA ARG A 188 15.54 6.44 4.13
C ARG A 188 14.27 7.24 3.97
N THR A 189 13.40 6.70 3.12
CA THR A 189 12.01 7.15 3.09
C THR A 189 11.27 6.72 4.37
N LEU A 190 11.57 5.52 4.89
CA LEU A 190 10.80 4.80 5.90
C LEU A 190 9.35 4.50 5.47
N VAL A 191 8.97 4.80 4.22
CA VAL A 191 7.62 4.61 3.67
C VAL A 191 7.53 3.28 2.94
N TYR A 192 8.52 3.01 2.08
CA TYR A 192 8.65 1.74 1.37
C TYR A 192 9.74 0.88 2.00
N GLY A 193 9.58 -0.44 1.93
CA GLY A 193 10.51 -1.43 2.46
C GLY A 193 11.51 -1.98 1.44
N PHE A 194 11.85 -1.20 0.39
CA PHE A 194 12.81 -1.61 -0.65
C PHE A 194 14.26 -1.20 -0.36
N ASP A 195 14.50 -0.32 0.63
CA ASP A 195 15.84 0.10 1.05
C ASP A 195 16.23 -0.55 2.38
N THR A 196 17.49 -1.00 2.50
CA THR A 196 18.01 -1.73 3.66
C THR A 196 19.44 -1.30 4.01
N ASP A 197 19.82 -1.45 5.28
CA ASP A 197 21.08 -1.06 5.94
C ASP A 197 21.55 -2.19 6.87
N ASP A 198 20.95 -3.37 6.67
CA ASP A 198 21.23 -4.61 7.39
C ASP A 198 22.65 -5.09 7.09
N LYS A 199 23.09 -4.95 5.84
CA LYS A 199 24.43 -5.30 5.38
C LYS A 199 25.30 -4.05 5.16
N PRO A 200 26.57 -4.07 5.61
CA PRO A 200 27.47 -2.95 5.42
C PRO A 200 27.58 -2.49 3.95
N GLY A 201 27.59 -3.44 3.01
CA GLY A 201 27.68 -3.15 1.57
C GLY A 201 26.53 -2.31 0.98
N PHE A 202 25.43 -2.11 1.71
CA PHE A 202 24.35 -1.22 1.29
C PHE A 202 24.49 0.22 1.83
N ILE A 203 25.56 0.54 2.56
CA ILE A 203 25.73 1.84 3.24
C ILE A 203 26.71 2.72 2.47
N ALA A 204 26.20 3.75 1.82
CA ALA A 204 27.00 4.85 1.29
C ALA A 204 27.67 5.60 2.45
N GLY A 205 28.94 5.96 2.26
CA GLY A 205 29.77 6.55 3.33
C GLY A 205 30.76 5.57 3.95
N GLY A 206 31.23 4.58 3.19
CA GLY A 206 32.34 3.71 3.61
C GLY A 206 31.95 2.65 4.64
N PHE A 207 30.73 2.10 4.52
CA PHE A 207 30.20 1.06 5.42
C PHE A 207 29.91 1.52 6.86
N ASP A 208 29.99 2.83 7.12
CA ASP A 208 29.67 3.44 8.41
C ASP A 208 28.16 3.68 8.57
N LYS A 209 27.53 2.96 9.52
CA LYS A 209 26.09 3.09 9.84
C LYS A 209 25.68 4.50 10.23
N THR A 210 26.57 5.31 10.80
CA THR A 210 26.25 6.70 11.13
C THR A 210 26.01 7.54 9.87
N GLN A 211 26.62 7.16 8.74
CA GLN A 211 26.51 7.84 7.44
C GLN A 211 25.39 7.31 6.54
N ASN A 212 24.56 6.36 7.00
CA ASN A 212 23.47 5.77 6.22
C ASN A 212 22.48 6.80 5.64
N TRP A 213 22.39 7.99 6.23
CA TRP A 213 21.61 9.11 5.70
C TRP A 213 21.99 9.50 4.27
N ARG A 214 23.22 9.22 3.85
CA ARG A 214 23.71 9.51 2.49
C ARG A 214 23.08 8.63 1.41
N ASN A 215 22.55 7.45 1.77
CA ASN A 215 21.90 6.56 0.80
C ASN A 215 20.68 7.24 0.17
N ILE A 216 19.78 7.72 1.03
CA ILE A 216 18.53 8.36 0.65
C ILE A 216 18.24 9.45 1.69
N PRO A 217 18.79 10.67 1.52
CA PRO A 217 18.55 11.77 2.45
C PRO A 217 17.13 12.35 2.27
N VAL A 218 16.26 12.18 3.27
CA VAL A 218 14.86 12.61 3.21
C VAL A 218 14.53 13.59 4.33
N CYS A 219 13.90 14.71 4.01
CA CYS A 219 13.36 15.65 5.00
C CYS A 219 12.01 15.18 5.56
N SER A 220 11.63 15.70 6.73
CA SER A 220 10.38 15.34 7.42
C SER A 220 9.14 15.59 6.54
N GLU A 221 9.08 16.73 5.87
CA GLU A 221 7.97 17.08 4.97
C GLU A 221 7.79 16.05 3.85
N CYS A 222 8.87 15.70 3.14
CA CYS A 222 8.82 14.70 2.07
C CYS A 222 8.38 13.33 2.61
N ARG A 223 8.81 12.96 3.83
CA ARG A 223 8.37 11.72 4.45
C ARG A 223 6.87 11.70 4.75
N THR A 224 6.33 12.82 5.23
CA THR A 224 4.89 12.98 5.46
C THR A 224 4.12 12.83 4.15
N PHE A 225 4.50 13.55 3.10
CA PHE A 225 3.83 13.46 1.81
C PHE A 225 3.97 12.07 1.17
N LEU A 226 5.16 11.47 1.18
CA LEU A 226 5.34 10.10 0.71
C LEU A 226 4.43 9.10 1.46
N THR A 227 4.26 9.28 2.77
CA THR A 227 3.39 8.42 3.58
C THR A 227 1.94 8.54 3.12
N GLN A 228 1.43 9.75 2.94
CA GLN A 228 0.05 9.98 2.51
C GLN A 228 -0.18 9.54 1.06
N GLY A 229 0.75 9.85 0.16
CA GLY A 229 0.69 9.41 -1.23
C GLY A 229 0.69 7.89 -1.34
N ARG A 230 1.52 7.19 -0.55
CA ARG A 230 1.50 5.72 -0.50
C ARG A 230 0.16 5.17 -0.02
N LYS A 231 -0.42 5.72 1.05
CA LYS A 231 -1.73 5.27 1.55
C LYS A 231 -2.82 5.41 0.48
N PHE A 232 -2.81 6.53 -0.22
CA PHE A 232 -3.73 6.80 -1.31
C PHE A 232 -3.55 5.80 -2.47
N ILE A 233 -2.32 5.61 -2.94
CA ILE A 233 -2.00 4.68 -4.03
C ILE A 233 -2.41 3.25 -3.66
N ASP A 234 -2.09 2.79 -2.45
CA ASP A 234 -2.43 1.42 -2.00
C ASP A 234 -3.94 1.19 -1.91
N SER A 235 -4.74 2.24 -1.65
CA SER A 235 -6.20 2.13 -1.49
C SER A 235 -6.98 2.38 -2.77
N ARG A 236 -6.50 3.27 -3.65
CA ARG A 236 -7.25 3.74 -4.83
C ARG A 236 -6.63 3.34 -6.16
N LEU A 237 -5.31 3.17 -6.22
CA LEU A 237 -4.56 2.98 -7.47
C LEU A 237 -3.87 1.61 -7.54
N ASN A 238 -4.47 0.60 -6.91
CA ASN A 238 -3.99 -0.78 -6.90
C ASN A 238 -4.85 -1.65 -7.81
N PHE A 239 -4.21 -2.28 -8.80
CA PHE A 239 -4.87 -3.03 -9.86
C PHE A 239 -4.23 -4.42 -10.02
N LYS A 240 -4.96 -5.34 -10.64
CA LYS A 240 -4.50 -6.69 -10.96
C LYS A 240 -4.02 -6.80 -12.41
N PHE A 241 -3.05 -7.68 -12.61
CA PHE A 241 -2.49 -8.05 -13.90
C PHE A 241 -2.24 -9.57 -13.89
N TYR A 242 -3.28 -10.34 -14.19
CA TYR A 242 -3.33 -11.80 -14.18
C TYR A 242 -2.84 -12.42 -12.88
N GLY A 243 -3.48 -12.01 -11.79
CA GLY A 243 -3.17 -12.41 -10.42
C GLY A 243 -1.96 -11.72 -9.80
N LEU A 244 -1.32 -10.78 -10.49
CA LEU A 244 -0.21 -9.96 -9.97
C LEU A 244 -0.72 -8.57 -9.64
N ASN A 245 -0.47 -8.08 -8.42
CA ASN A 245 -0.86 -6.73 -8.02
C ASN A 245 0.17 -5.72 -8.49
N HIS A 246 -0.30 -4.56 -8.96
CA HIS A 246 0.53 -3.42 -9.29
C HIS A 246 -0.13 -2.11 -8.86
N CYS A 247 0.72 -1.12 -8.55
CA CYS A 247 0.28 0.24 -8.35
C CYS A 247 0.45 1.02 -9.66
N LEU A 248 -0.57 1.76 -10.07
CA LEU A 248 -0.48 2.70 -11.18
C LEU A 248 -0.25 4.11 -10.64
N ILE A 249 0.90 4.71 -10.94
CA ILE A 249 1.32 5.98 -10.33
C ILE A 249 1.45 7.03 -11.43
N PRO A 250 0.47 7.94 -11.58
CA PRO A 250 0.55 9.03 -12.56
C PRO A 250 1.61 10.05 -12.14
N GLN A 251 2.29 10.61 -13.13
CA GLN A 251 3.30 11.64 -12.99
C GLN A 251 3.12 12.69 -14.07
N LEU A 252 2.87 13.94 -13.71
CA LEU A 252 2.77 15.02 -14.69
C LEU A 252 4.15 15.37 -15.27
N LEU A 253 4.16 15.73 -16.55
CA LEU A 253 5.34 16.28 -17.22
C LEU A 253 5.53 17.77 -16.90
N VAL A 254 4.42 18.49 -16.76
CA VAL A 254 4.37 19.94 -16.49
C VAL A 254 3.50 20.16 -15.26
N GLY A 255 4.01 20.90 -14.28
CA GLY A 255 3.38 21.10 -12.98
C GLY A 255 2.11 21.93 -13.06
N ASN A 256 0.97 21.26 -13.25
CA ASN A 256 -0.35 21.83 -13.02
C ASN A 256 -1.10 20.94 -12.03
N ALA A 257 -1.20 21.42 -10.78
CA ALA A 257 -1.84 20.69 -9.69
C ALA A 257 -3.28 20.30 -10.02
N ASP A 258 -4.02 21.18 -10.69
CA ASP A 258 -5.43 20.97 -11.06
C ASP A 258 -5.60 19.80 -12.03
N VAL A 259 -4.66 19.65 -12.97
CA VAL A 259 -4.67 18.52 -13.92
C VAL A 259 -4.38 17.20 -13.21
N LEU A 260 -3.41 17.17 -12.29
CA LEU A 260 -3.12 15.98 -11.51
C LEU A 260 -4.29 15.61 -10.60
N GLU A 261 -4.94 16.61 -10.01
CA GLU A 261 -6.14 16.44 -9.21
C GLU A 261 -7.28 15.81 -10.02
N ASP A 262 -7.60 16.35 -11.20
CA ASP A 262 -8.64 15.78 -12.07
C ASP A 262 -8.36 14.32 -12.40
N ILE A 263 -7.10 14.01 -12.73
CA ILE A 263 -6.65 12.65 -13.00
C ILE A 263 -6.84 11.78 -11.76
N ILE A 264 -6.34 12.20 -10.60
CA ILE A 264 -6.47 11.46 -9.34
C ILE A 264 -7.95 11.22 -9.01
N ASN A 265 -8.80 12.23 -9.15
CA ASN A 265 -10.23 12.14 -8.89
C ASN A 265 -10.92 11.16 -9.84
N ILE A 266 -10.56 11.17 -11.13
CA ILE A 266 -11.07 10.19 -12.10
C ILE A 266 -10.62 8.77 -11.74
N LEU A 267 -9.35 8.61 -11.34
CA LEU A 267 -8.77 7.33 -11.01
C LEU A 267 -9.31 6.72 -9.70
N SER A 268 -9.80 7.57 -8.79
CA SER A 268 -10.06 7.18 -7.39
C SER A 268 -11.55 7.10 -7.02
N ASP A 269 -12.42 7.69 -7.84
CA ASP A 269 -13.85 7.77 -7.59
C ASP A 269 -14.56 6.46 -7.98
N SER A 270 -15.17 5.81 -7.00
CA SER A 270 -15.95 4.57 -7.16
C SER A 270 -17.27 4.77 -7.89
N HIS A 271 -17.84 5.98 -7.93
CA HIS A 271 -19.04 6.28 -8.72
C HIS A 271 -18.67 6.50 -10.18
N LYS A 272 -17.56 7.18 -10.46
CA LYS A 272 -16.99 7.24 -11.81
C LYS A 272 -16.50 5.88 -12.26
N SER A 273 -16.00 5.00 -11.40
CA SER A 273 -15.59 3.65 -11.81
C SER A 273 -16.76 2.83 -12.39
N VAL A 274 -17.98 2.98 -11.86
CA VAL A 274 -19.19 2.35 -12.45
C VAL A 274 -19.50 2.94 -13.83
N SER A 275 -19.43 4.26 -14.01
CA SER A 275 -19.68 4.88 -15.33
C SER A 275 -18.54 4.60 -16.33
N LEU A 276 -17.30 4.52 -15.86
CA LEU A 276 -16.12 4.14 -16.63
C LEU A 276 -16.20 2.68 -17.06
N ARG A 277 -16.65 1.76 -16.19
CA ARG A 277 -16.88 0.35 -16.56
C ARG A 277 -17.84 0.21 -17.75
N HIS A 278 -18.86 1.05 -17.84
CA HIS A 278 -19.77 1.08 -19.00
C HIS A 278 -19.11 1.67 -20.27
N ARG A 279 -18.06 2.49 -20.12
CA ARG A 279 -17.31 3.10 -21.23
C ARG A 279 -16.13 2.27 -21.70
N ILE A 280 -15.56 1.45 -20.82
CA ILE A 280 -14.45 0.54 -21.12
C ILE A 280 -15.01 -0.66 -21.87
N LYS A 281 -14.63 -0.79 -23.14
CA LYS A 281 -15.02 -1.88 -24.04
C LYS A 281 -13.90 -2.89 -24.21
N ARG A 282 -12.64 -2.47 -24.03
CA ARG A 282 -11.44 -3.27 -24.29
C ARG A 282 -10.60 -3.35 -23.01
N ARG A 283 -10.05 -4.52 -22.73
CA ARG A 283 -9.15 -4.73 -21.58
C ARG A 283 -7.86 -5.40 -21.99
N LEU A 284 -6.76 -5.01 -21.32
CA LEU A 284 -5.46 -5.67 -21.43
C LEU A 284 -5.23 -6.71 -20.32
N THR A 285 -5.88 -6.53 -19.17
CA THR A 285 -5.75 -7.35 -17.95
C THR A 285 -7.04 -8.09 -17.57
N ASP A 286 -6.96 -8.90 -16.51
CA ASP A 286 -8.09 -9.57 -15.85
C ASP A 286 -8.81 -8.67 -14.83
N ASP A 287 -8.39 -7.42 -14.64
CA ASP A 287 -9.02 -6.52 -13.68
C ASP A 287 -10.30 -5.90 -14.24
N GLU A 288 -11.42 -6.09 -13.54
CA GLU A 288 -12.70 -5.47 -13.90
C GLU A 288 -12.70 -3.95 -13.72
N ASN A 289 -11.79 -3.44 -12.90
CA ASN A 289 -11.57 -2.02 -12.67
C ASN A 289 -10.41 -1.46 -13.49
N GLU A 290 -9.93 -2.19 -14.51
CA GLU A 290 -8.88 -1.67 -15.38
C GLU A 290 -9.30 -0.33 -16.00
N ILE A 291 -8.38 0.63 -15.99
CA ILE A 291 -8.58 2.02 -16.45
C ILE A 291 -7.68 2.38 -17.63
N LEU A 292 -6.90 1.44 -18.15
CA LEU A 292 -5.89 1.69 -19.18
C LEU A 292 -6.51 2.15 -20.50
N GLU A 293 -7.67 1.60 -20.89
CA GLU A 293 -8.36 2.06 -22.09
C GLU A 293 -8.78 3.52 -21.97
N PHE A 294 -9.34 3.92 -20.84
CA PHE A 294 -9.70 5.30 -20.58
C PHE A 294 -8.47 6.22 -20.67
N LEU A 295 -7.37 5.83 -20.01
CA LEU A 295 -6.12 6.59 -20.02
C LEU A 295 -5.49 6.67 -21.40
N SER A 296 -5.70 5.68 -22.27
CA SER A 296 -5.19 5.70 -23.64
C SER A 296 -5.79 6.83 -24.50
N GLY A 297 -6.97 7.35 -24.12
CA GLY A 297 -7.62 8.49 -24.76
C GLY A 297 -7.05 9.85 -24.35
N SER A 298 -6.20 9.89 -23.32
CA SER A 298 -5.61 11.13 -22.81
C SER A 298 -4.47 11.64 -23.70
N LYS A 299 -4.18 12.94 -23.60
CA LYS A 299 -2.98 13.55 -24.19
C LYS A 299 -1.74 13.16 -23.37
N ASP A 300 -0.56 13.24 -23.99
CA ASP A 300 0.73 12.96 -23.35
C ASP A 300 1.19 14.17 -22.49
N ASN A 301 0.37 14.56 -21.51
CA ASN A 301 0.71 15.56 -20.49
C ASN A 301 1.16 14.90 -19.16
N MET A 302 1.09 13.58 -19.09
CA MET A 302 1.52 12.75 -17.97
C MET A 302 2.21 11.49 -18.47
N THR A 303 2.97 10.87 -17.58
CA THR A 303 3.40 9.49 -17.68
C THR A 303 2.80 8.65 -16.57
N LEU A 304 2.79 7.33 -16.77
CA LEU A 304 2.28 6.34 -15.83
C LEU A 304 3.42 5.41 -15.45
N ASN A 305 3.64 5.26 -14.14
CA ASN A 305 4.59 4.29 -13.60
C ASN A 305 3.81 3.06 -13.09
N PHE A 306 4.21 1.87 -13.51
CA PHE A 306 3.65 0.59 -13.07
C PHE A 306 4.59 -0.06 -12.07
N LEU A 307 4.18 -0.11 -10.80
CA LEU A 307 4.99 -0.66 -9.72
C LEU A 307 4.40 -1.98 -9.22
N PHE A 308 5.05 -3.09 -9.55
CA PHE A 308 4.72 -4.42 -9.06
C PHE A 308 5.52 -4.74 -7.79
N LEU A 309 4.82 -4.96 -6.67
CA LEU A 309 5.42 -5.22 -5.38
C LEU A 309 5.01 -6.59 -4.84
N GLN A 310 6.01 -7.35 -4.39
CA GLN A 310 5.81 -8.54 -3.59
C GLN A 310 6.15 -8.24 -2.13
N LYS A 311 5.15 -8.33 -1.26
CA LYS A 311 5.31 -8.18 0.19
C LYS A 311 5.73 -9.53 0.79
N SER A 312 6.86 -9.59 1.48
CA SER A 312 7.30 -10.76 2.25
C SER A 312 7.80 -10.32 3.62
N LYS A 313 7.07 -10.72 4.68
CA LYS A 313 7.27 -10.22 6.06
C LYS A 313 7.29 -8.68 6.10
N SER A 314 8.43 -8.09 6.45
CA SER A 314 8.65 -6.63 6.54
C SER A 314 9.37 -6.05 5.32
N ALA A 315 9.73 -6.88 4.34
CA ALA A 315 10.43 -6.46 3.13
C ALA A 315 9.45 -6.31 1.96
N GLU A 316 9.67 -5.28 1.15
CA GLU A 316 8.95 -5.07 -0.10
C GLU A 316 9.92 -5.26 -1.25
N ARG A 317 9.71 -6.32 -2.04
CA ARG A 317 10.51 -6.58 -3.23
C ARG A 317 9.80 -6.03 -4.45
N ILE A 318 10.46 -5.13 -5.18
CA ILE A 318 10.02 -4.71 -6.50
C ILE A 318 10.24 -5.89 -7.45
N THR A 319 9.15 -6.44 -8.00
CA THR A 319 9.22 -7.52 -9.00
C THR A 319 9.32 -6.96 -10.41
N LEU A 320 8.69 -5.82 -10.66
CA LEU A 320 8.81 -5.06 -11.90
C LEU A 320 8.49 -3.58 -11.62
N LEU A 321 9.27 -2.67 -12.22
CA LEU A 321 8.97 -1.25 -12.26
C LEU A 321 9.10 -0.78 -13.71
N ILE A 322 7.98 -0.40 -14.30
CA ILE A 322 7.94 0.23 -15.62
C ILE A 322 7.72 1.72 -15.38
N GLU A 323 8.70 2.54 -15.73
CA GLU A 323 8.62 3.99 -15.58
C GLU A 323 8.32 4.67 -16.91
N ASP A 324 7.69 5.84 -16.80
CA ASP A 324 7.52 6.81 -17.88
C ASP A 324 6.71 6.31 -19.09
N VAL A 325 5.62 5.55 -18.85
CA VAL A 325 4.72 5.12 -19.92
C VAL A 325 3.73 6.22 -20.28
N PHE A 326 3.79 6.73 -21.52
CA PHE A 326 2.83 7.72 -22.02
C PHE A 326 1.46 7.11 -22.36
N PRO A 327 0.36 7.87 -22.22
CA PRO A 327 -0.95 7.53 -22.77
C PRO A 327 -0.91 7.06 -24.23
N SER A 328 -0.12 7.72 -25.09
CA SER A 328 0.08 7.31 -26.48
C SER A 328 0.67 5.91 -26.63
N ARG A 329 1.56 5.49 -25.72
CA ARG A 329 2.10 4.13 -25.73
C ARG A 329 1.01 3.11 -25.41
N ILE A 330 0.15 3.41 -24.45
CA ILE A 330 -1.00 2.56 -24.11
C ILE A 330 -1.96 2.47 -25.29
N ARG A 331 -2.24 3.59 -25.96
CA ARG A 331 -3.06 3.63 -27.18
C ARG A 331 -2.50 2.74 -28.29
N ALA A 332 -1.19 2.80 -28.54
CA ALA A 332 -0.53 1.93 -29.51
C ALA A 332 -0.64 0.43 -29.14
N ILE A 333 -0.66 0.09 -27.84
CA ILE A 333 -0.88 -1.30 -27.39
C ILE A 333 -2.31 -1.74 -27.69
N PHE A 334 -3.31 -0.88 -27.47
CA PHE A 334 -4.70 -1.18 -27.83
C PHE A 334 -4.90 -1.29 -29.35
N GLU A 335 -4.28 -0.44 -30.15
CA GLU A 335 -4.33 -0.52 -31.62
C GLU A 335 -3.71 -1.83 -32.13
N ALA A 336 -2.55 -2.23 -31.60
CA ALA A 336 -1.92 -3.50 -31.93
C ALA A 336 -2.78 -4.70 -31.52
N ARG A 337 -3.39 -4.64 -30.33
CA ARG A 337 -4.36 -5.63 -29.86
C ARG A 337 -5.55 -5.73 -30.81
N ASP A 338 -6.16 -4.62 -31.20
CA ASP A 338 -7.33 -4.61 -32.08
C ASP A 338 -7.01 -5.16 -33.47
N HIS A 339 -5.78 -4.94 -33.96
CA HIS A 339 -5.30 -5.59 -35.17
C HIS A 339 -5.25 -7.12 -35.02
N VAL A 340 -4.70 -7.63 -33.91
CA VAL A 340 -4.69 -9.07 -33.61
C VAL A 340 -6.13 -9.60 -33.51
N ASP A 341 -7.02 -8.90 -32.81
CA ASP A 341 -8.43 -9.29 -32.69
C ASP A 341 -9.09 -9.42 -34.07
N SER A 342 -8.83 -8.47 -34.98
CA SER A 342 -9.37 -8.50 -36.34
C SER A 342 -8.81 -9.66 -37.18
N VAL A 343 -7.53 -10.03 -37.01
CA VAL A 343 -6.90 -11.10 -37.79
C VAL A 343 -7.42 -12.47 -37.34
N PHE A 344 -7.57 -12.68 -36.03
CA PHE A 344 -7.93 -13.98 -35.47
C PHE A 344 -9.43 -14.12 -35.14
N SER A 345 -10.21 -13.04 -35.27
CA SER A 345 -11.62 -13.00 -34.86
C SER A 345 -11.84 -13.42 -33.40
N GLU A 346 -10.87 -13.12 -32.54
CA GLU A 346 -10.87 -13.45 -31.12
C GLU A 346 -10.45 -12.25 -30.27
N THR A 347 -10.97 -12.14 -29.06
CA THR A 347 -10.52 -11.11 -28.12
C THR A 347 -9.14 -11.44 -27.54
N TYR A 348 -8.13 -10.64 -27.90
CA TYR A 348 -6.78 -10.71 -27.35
C TYR A 348 -6.67 -9.89 -26.07
N ASN A 349 -5.91 -10.44 -25.12
CA ASN A 349 -5.45 -9.78 -23.90
C ASN A 349 -4.20 -10.51 -23.38
N PHE A 350 -3.52 -9.96 -22.37
CA PHE A 350 -2.32 -10.59 -21.83
C PHE A 350 -2.59 -11.95 -21.15
N GLY A 351 -3.85 -12.35 -20.99
CA GLY A 351 -4.27 -13.65 -20.48
C GLY A 351 -3.88 -14.76 -21.42
N LYS A 352 -3.96 -14.51 -22.74
CA LYS A 352 -3.46 -15.44 -23.77
C LYS A 352 -1.95 -15.65 -23.67
N ILE A 353 -1.17 -14.65 -23.25
CA ILE A 353 0.25 -14.82 -22.93
C ILE A 353 0.41 -15.55 -21.61
N ARG A 354 -0.40 -15.19 -20.61
CA ARG A 354 -0.34 -15.76 -19.27
C ARG A 354 -0.50 -17.28 -19.26
N THR A 355 -1.29 -17.87 -20.16
CA THR A 355 -1.44 -19.33 -20.26
C THR A 355 -0.08 -20.01 -20.42
N PHE A 356 0.80 -19.48 -21.27
CA PHE A 356 2.15 -20.01 -21.52
C PHE A 356 3.16 -19.64 -20.44
N PHE A 357 2.95 -18.52 -19.75
CA PHE A 357 3.89 -17.97 -18.77
C PHE A 357 3.33 -17.94 -17.33
N SER A 358 2.45 -18.89 -17.01
CA SER A 358 1.91 -19.06 -15.65
C SER A 358 2.76 -20.06 -14.85
N LYS A 359 2.85 -21.29 -15.32
CA LYS A 359 3.55 -22.40 -14.67
C LYS A 359 4.44 -23.17 -15.63
N SER A 360 5.60 -23.61 -15.14
CA SER A 360 6.45 -24.52 -15.90
C SER A 360 5.85 -25.92 -16.01
N ASP A 361 4.96 -26.29 -15.08
CA ASP A 361 4.28 -27.57 -14.97
C ASP A 361 2.85 -27.34 -14.43
N PRO A 362 1.79 -27.86 -15.07
CA PRO A 362 0.41 -27.73 -14.60
C PRO A 362 0.19 -28.15 -13.13
N GLU A 363 0.92 -29.17 -12.66
CA GLU A 363 0.76 -29.75 -11.31
C GLU A 363 1.33 -28.86 -10.20
N LYS A 364 2.13 -27.83 -10.56
CA LYS A 364 2.65 -26.89 -9.56
C LYS A 364 1.51 -26.10 -8.94
N ARG A 365 1.53 -25.97 -7.61
CA ARG A 365 0.53 -25.17 -6.87
C ARG A 365 0.66 -23.68 -7.12
N SER A 366 1.88 -23.18 -7.37
CA SER A 366 2.17 -21.75 -7.54
C SER A 366 2.69 -21.43 -8.94
N ASN A 367 2.45 -20.20 -9.37
CA ASN A 367 2.96 -19.67 -10.63
C ASN A 367 4.45 -19.33 -10.50
N ASP A 368 5.30 -20.13 -11.11
CA ASP A 368 6.77 -20.00 -11.05
C ASP A 368 7.37 -19.27 -12.26
N LEU A 369 6.57 -19.01 -13.31
CA LEU A 369 7.00 -18.28 -14.51
C LEU A 369 6.67 -16.78 -14.48
N ASN A 370 6.22 -16.24 -13.34
CA ASN A 370 5.86 -14.82 -13.18
C ASN A 370 6.95 -13.85 -13.67
N LYS A 371 8.23 -14.20 -13.46
CA LYS A 371 9.36 -13.37 -13.90
C LYS A 371 9.36 -13.17 -15.42
N TYR A 372 9.19 -14.26 -16.18
CA TYR A 372 9.19 -14.23 -17.64
C TYR A 372 7.92 -13.58 -18.19
N PHE A 373 6.78 -13.78 -17.54
CA PHE A 373 5.57 -13.04 -17.87
C PHE A 373 5.77 -11.52 -17.71
N LEU A 374 6.33 -11.09 -16.58
CA LEU A 374 6.62 -9.69 -16.32
C LEU A 374 7.69 -9.10 -17.27
N GLU A 375 8.62 -9.91 -17.77
CA GLU A 375 9.58 -9.51 -18.80
C GLU A 375 8.90 -9.18 -20.13
N ILE A 376 7.89 -9.96 -20.52
CA ILE A 376 7.04 -9.66 -21.68
C ILE A 376 6.24 -8.37 -21.45
N VAL A 377 5.63 -8.22 -20.27
CA VAL A 377 4.89 -6.99 -19.91
C VAL A 377 5.82 -5.77 -19.97
N ASP A 378 7.04 -5.85 -19.41
CA ASP A 378 8.04 -4.77 -19.50
C ASP A 378 8.36 -4.41 -20.96
N ALA A 379 8.65 -5.42 -21.79
CA ALA A 379 8.99 -5.20 -23.18
C ALA A 379 7.84 -4.57 -23.96
N VAL A 380 6.61 -5.05 -23.78
CA VAL A 380 5.43 -4.46 -24.43
C VAL A 380 5.22 -3.04 -23.94
N PHE A 381 5.19 -2.75 -22.64
CA PHE A 381 4.92 -1.39 -22.19
C PHE A 381 6.04 -0.40 -22.53
N ARG A 382 7.30 -0.86 -22.63
CA ARG A 382 8.43 -0.02 -23.05
C ARG A 382 8.66 0.04 -24.57
N GLY A 383 7.95 -0.77 -25.35
CA GLY A 383 8.18 -0.88 -26.80
C GLY A 383 9.51 -1.52 -27.19
N LYS A 384 10.01 -2.45 -26.36
CA LYS A 384 11.22 -3.23 -26.67
C LYS A 384 10.87 -4.45 -27.51
N TRP A 385 11.82 -4.88 -28.32
CA TRP A 385 11.76 -6.15 -29.03
C TRP A 385 11.83 -7.32 -28.06
N ILE A 386 10.99 -8.32 -28.30
CA ILE A 386 11.04 -9.61 -27.60
C ILE A 386 11.65 -10.62 -28.55
N ASP A 387 12.66 -11.33 -28.08
CA ASP A 387 13.29 -12.37 -28.86
C ASP A 387 12.31 -13.52 -29.14
N PHE A 388 12.23 -13.95 -30.39
CA PHE A 388 11.31 -15.02 -30.78
C PHE A 388 11.73 -16.38 -30.21
N SER A 389 13.03 -16.62 -30.06
CA SER A 389 13.55 -17.86 -29.46
C SER A 389 13.15 -17.98 -27.98
N PHE A 390 13.14 -16.86 -27.25
CA PHE A 390 12.60 -16.78 -25.91
C PHE A 390 11.13 -17.19 -25.85
N LEU A 391 10.28 -16.64 -26.73
CA LEU A 391 8.85 -16.97 -26.75
C LEU A 391 8.61 -18.43 -27.12
N THR A 392 9.19 -18.89 -28.23
CA THR A 392 8.95 -20.23 -28.78
C THR A 392 9.24 -21.34 -27.79
N ARG A 393 10.27 -21.20 -26.94
CA ARG A 393 10.56 -22.19 -25.89
C ARG A 393 9.34 -22.48 -25.02
N PHE A 394 8.71 -21.44 -24.46
CA PHE A 394 7.58 -21.61 -23.55
C PHE A 394 6.29 -22.03 -24.27
N HIS A 395 6.07 -21.54 -25.49
CA HIS A 395 4.92 -21.95 -26.30
C HIS A 395 5.00 -23.43 -26.66
N MET A 396 6.17 -23.89 -27.12
CA MET A 396 6.39 -25.29 -27.48
C MET A 396 6.24 -26.24 -26.30
N ASP A 397 6.63 -25.84 -25.08
CA ASP A 397 6.44 -26.67 -23.89
C ASP A 397 4.95 -26.91 -23.58
N VAL A 398 4.09 -25.91 -23.77
CA VAL A 398 2.63 -26.08 -23.63
C VAL A 398 2.06 -26.92 -24.77
N ILE A 399 2.43 -26.63 -26.02
CA ILE A 399 1.94 -27.36 -27.19
C ILE A 399 2.31 -28.84 -27.12
N ARG A 400 3.56 -29.17 -26.79
CA ARG A 400 4.02 -30.56 -26.65
C ARG A 400 3.24 -31.31 -25.57
N ARG A 401 2.99 -30.68 -24.42
CA ARG A 401 2.17 -31.31 -23.36
C ARG A 401 0.75 -31.57 -23.82
N GLY A 402 0.13 -30.58 -24.47
CA GLY A 402 -1.21 -30.71 -25.05
C GLY A 402 -1.31 -31.88 -26.03
N LEU A 403 -0.29 -32.03 -26.87
CA LEU A 403 -0.17 -33.12 -27.84
C LEU A 403 -0.06 -34.49 -27.13
N VAL A 404 0.79 -34.60 -26.11
CA VAL A 404 1.01 -35.85 -25.36
C VAL A 404 -0.23 -36.27 -24.58
N LYS A 405 -1.00 -35.31 -24.06
CA LYS A 405 -2.23 -35.55 -23.29
C LYS A 405 -3.48 -35.69 -24.15
N ASP A 406 -3.35 -35.66 -25.48
CA ASP A 406 -4.46 -35.74 -26.44
C ASP A 406 -5.51 -34.62 -26.28
N GLU A 407 -5.15 -33.51 -25.64
CA GLU A 407 -6.06 -32.40 -25.28
C GLU A 407 -6.58 -31.63 -26.52
N TYR A 408 -6.01 -31.88 -27.71
CA TYR A 408 -6.29 -31.16 -28.96
C TYR A 408 -6.75 -32.07 -30.11
N PHE A 409 -6.92 -33.39 -29.89
CA PHE A 409 -7.15 -34.39 -30.94
C PHE A 409 -8.58 -34.94 -31.03
N ALA A 410 -9.59 -34.22 -30.52
CA ALA A 410 -11.00 -34.56 -30.75
C ALA A 410 -11.49 -34.36 -32.22
N PHE A 411 -10.58 -34.20 -33.18
CA PHE A 411 -10.85 -34.23 -34.63
C PHE A 411 -10.17 -35.46 -35.27
N ARG A 412 -10.54 -36.68 -34.85
CA ARG A 412 -10.27 -37.88 -35.66
C ARG A 412 -11.54 -38.25 -36.44
N VAL A 413 -11.52 -37.84 -37.70
CA VAL A 413 -12.02 -38.55 -38.89
C VAL A 413 -13.37 -39.26 -38.69
N GLY A 414 -14.45 -38.57 -39.06
CA GLY A 414 -15.68 -39.25 -39.45
C GLY A 414 -15.35 -40.28 -40.52
N SER A 415 -15.73 -41.52 -40.26
CA SER A 415 -15.67 -42.67 -41.17
C SER A 415 -16.14 -42.28 -42.57
N VAL A 416 -15.18 -42.10 -43.48
CA VAL A 416 -15.45 -42.24 -44.91
C VAL A 416 -15.67 -43.72 -45.14
N ASN A 417 -16.95 -44.13 -45.10
CA ASN A 417 -17.37 -45.41 -45.64
C ASN A 417 -17.08 -45.40 -47.15
N LEU A 418 -15.94 -45.94 -47.54
CA LEU A 418 -15.72 -46.42 -48.90
C LEU A 418 -16.42 -47.77 -49.02
N THR A 419 -17.70 -47.72 -49.41
CA THR A 419 -18.37 -48.87 -50.01
C THR A 419 -17.82 -49.03 -51.43
N VAL A 420 -17.20 -50.17 -51.71
CA VAL A 420 -16.86 -50.65 -53.05
C VAL A 420 -18.11 -51.11 -53.77
#